data_AF-A0A932MJM6-F1
#
_entry.id   AF-A0A932MJM6-F1
#
_cell.length_a   1.000
_cell.length_b   1.000
_cell.length_c   1.000
_cell.angle_alpha   90.00
_cell.angle_beta   90.00
_cell.angle_gamma   90.00
#
_symmetry.space_group_name_H-M   'P 1'
#
loop_
_entity.id
_entity.type
_entity.pdbx_description
1 polymer ?
#
loop_
_entity_poly.entity_id
_entity_poly.type
_entity_poly.pdbx_seq_one_letter_code
_entity_poly.pdbx_strand_id
1 'polypeptide(L)'
;MKEKLKRTTRVAVFAVALYIQFNAGAQNAKDMVRISGGTFTMGSPSNEQGRDGDETPHTVTVSDFSIAKTEVTKAQWDAVRAWAVQHGYTDLPVGRNGSQPAGTSGTHPVTEVAWFDALKWCNAKSEMEGRTPSYSFGGQKVYRTGPSPEVPFGASFGLVSDWRGDGYRLPTEAEWEYACRAGTAAAFSTGPVTVGEKGVCSLLDPNLDKAGWYCGNSGGATHPVGQKQPNAWGLYDMHGNAMEWCSSFYGPYGSSPQTDPIGVPGGTDVVLRGGNFGEDAVFCRSAMRFALPADVADVHIGFRVVTPGALAKGFPVIRAQTARTAYGACPEKQLGSEGIVVVTHGRVPRGLLDTLPPTNVPWVDEMTNSIVSYLASRGINGWQTHAHRWIEKAWTTDVELFLGTTLNRAEEEGRNLGRCIVASGWKHVHLIGHSAGATLIQ
;
A
#
# COMPACT_ATOMS: atom_id res chain seq x y z
N MET A 1 -22.62 21.45 45.66
CA MET A 1 -21.61 22.37 45.07
C MET A 1 -20.40 21.62 44.50
N LYS A 2 -19.64 20.84 45.30
CA LYS A 2 -18.48 20.04 44.84
C LYS A 2 -18.72 19.15 43.60
N GLU A 3 -19.91 18.58 43.46
CA GLU A 3 -20.29 17.75 42.29
C GLU A 3 -20.42 18.54 40.98
N LYS A 4 -21.07 19.71 41.01
CA LYS A 4 -21.15 20.60 39.84
C LYS A 4 -19.74 20.96 39.37
N LEU A 5 -18.85 21.33 40.31
CA LEU A 5 -17.46 21.66 40.00
C LEU A 5 -16.73 20.49 39.31
N LYS A 6 -16.80 19.27 39.87
CA LYS A 6 -16.22 18.06 39.23
C LYS A 6 -16.77 17.80 37.83
N ARG A 7 -18.07 18.03 37.60
CA ARG A 7 -18.71 17.85 36.29
C ARG A 7 -18.23 18.89 35.28
N THR A 8 -18.14 20.16 35.68
CA THR A 8 -17.60 21.25 34.84
C THR A 8 -16.12 21.03 34.51
N THR A 9 -15.28 20.63 35.47
CA THR A 9 -13.87 20.31 35.22
C THR A 9 -13.73 19.14 34.24
N ARG A 10 -14.53 18.07 34.37
CA ARG A 10 -14.50 16.95 33.41
C ARG A 10 -14.90 17.38 32.00
N VAL A 11 -15.95 18.18 31.85
CA VAL A 11 -16.37 18.72 30.54
C VAL A 11 -15.30 19.62 29.94
N ALA A 12 -14.65 20.48 30.75
CA ALA A 12 -13.56 21.33 30.28
C ALA A 12 -12.33 20.51 29.83
N VAL A 13 -11.93 19.49 30.58
CA VAL A 13 -10.81 18.60 30.19
C VAL A 13 -11.13 17.83 28.91
N PHE A 14 -12.35 17.30 28.76
CA PHE A 14 -12.79 16.67 27.52
C PHE A 14 -12.82 17.64 26.33
N ALA A 15 -13.32 18.86 26.52
CA ALA A 15 -13.35 19.88 25.48
C ALA A 15 -11.94 20.33 25.05
N VAL A 16 -11.00 20.45 25.99
CA VAL A 16 -9.58 20.74 25.70
C VAL A 16 -8.92 19.57 24.98
N ALA A 17 -9.17 18.32 25.37
CA ALA A 17 -8.66 17.15 24.67
C ALA A 17 -9.18 17.08 23.22
N LEU A 18 -10.50 17.28 23.02
CA LEU A 18 -11.12 17.38 21.69
C LEU A 18 -10.55 18.54 20.86
N TYR A 19 -10.32 19.70 21.47
CA TYR A 19 -9.73 20.86 20.79
C TYR A 19 -8.27 20.60 20.39
N ILE A 20 -7.48 19.91 21.22
CA ILE A 20 -6.11 19.50 20.90
C ILE A 20 -6.11 18.46 19.76
N GLN A 21 -6.96 17.43 19.82
CA GLN A 21 -7.09 16.43 18.74
C GLN A 21 -7.55 17.07 17.43
N PHE A 22 -8.51 17.99 17.47
CA PHE A 22 -9.00 18.70 16.28
C PHE A 22 -7.91 19.59 15.65
N ASN A 23 -7.11 20.29 16.47
CA ASN A 23 -6.00 21.09 15.96
C ASN A 23 -4.82 20.25 15.46
N ALA A 24 -4.54 19.08 16.06
CA ALA A 24 -3.55 18.13 15.56
C ALA A 24 -3.95 17.58 14.18
N GLY A 25 -5.21 17.16 14.01
CA GLY A 25 -5.74 16.76 12.70
C GLY A 25 -5.73 17.88 11.66
N ALA A 26 -5.97 19.14 12.07
CA ALA A 26 -5.94 20.31 11.19
C ALA A 26 -4.51 20.78 10.83
N GLN A 27 -3.51 20.50 11.66
CA GLN A 27 -2.09 20.68 11.33
C GLN A 27 -1.64 19.62 10.32
N ASN A 28 -1.88 18.34 10.58
CA ASN A 28 -1.40 17.23 9.75
C ASN A 28 -1.99 17.21 8.33
N ALA A 29 -3.16 17.82 8.11
CA ALA A 29 -3.70 18.04 6.76
C ALA A 29 -2.85 18.98 5.88
N LYS A 30 -1.88 19.71 6.46
CA LYS A 30 -0.95 20.58 5.72
C LYS A 30 0.31 19.86 5.23
N ASP A 31 0.61 18.68 5.76
CA ASP A 31 1.87 17.96 5.50
C ASP A 31 1.76 16.92 4.39
N MET A 32 0.53 16.62 3.95
CA MET A 32 0.25 15.73 2.81
C MET A 32 -0.10 16.54 1.55
N VAL A 33 0.23 16.02 0.37
CA VAL A 33 -0.27 16.49 -0.93
C VAL A 33 -1.17 15.42 -1.53
N ARG A 34 -2.34 15.80 -2.06
CA ARG A 34 -3.16 14.91 -2.89
C ARG A 34 -2.55 14.82 -4.29
N ILE A 35 -2.24 13.60 -4.71
CA ILE A 35 -1.77 13.27 -6.05
C ILE A 35 -2.95 12.67 -6.81
N SER A 36 -3.32 13.30 -7.93
CA SER A 36 -4.27 12.69 -8.87
C SER A 36 -3.60 11.51 -9.56
N GLY A 37 -4.29 10.38 -9.61
CA GLY A 37 -3.82 9.19 -10.28
C GLY A 37 -3.68 9.36 -11.79
N GLY A 38 -2.90 8.48 -12.42
CA GLY A 38 -2.67 8.50 -13.85
C GLY A 38 -1.71 7.40 -14.32
N THR A 39 -1.54 7.32 -15.64
CA THR A 39 -0.64 6.38 -16.29
C THR A 39 0.70 7.04 -16.60
N PHE A 40 1.80 6.35 -16.32
CA PHE A 40 3.16 6.79 -16.63
C PHE A 40 4.05 5.60 -17.08
N THR A 41 5.24 5.92 -17.58
CA THR A 41 6.30 4.95 -17.84
C THR A 41 7.19 4.86 -16.60
N MET A 42 7.21 3.69 -15.96
CA MET A 42 8.04 3.38 -14.80
C MET A 42 9.35 2.69 -15.23
N GLY A 43 10.47 3.02 -14.60
CA GLY A 43 11.82 2.64 -15.05
C GLY A 43 12.47 3.68 -15.98
N SER A 44 13.69 3.41 -16.48
CA SER A 44 14.50 4.39 -17.22
C SER A 44 14.79 3.97 -18.67
N PRO A 45 14.80 4.93 -19.63
CA PRO A 45 15.13 4.64 -21.02
C PRO A 45 16.57 4.14 -21.15
N SER A 46 16.84 3.29 -22.14
CA SER A 46 18.12 2.57 -22.29
C SER A 46 19.36 3.45 -22.42
N ASN A 47 19.20 4.74 -22.69
CA ASN A 47 20.26 5.75 -22.80
C ASN A 47 20.33 6.72 -21.59
N GLU A 48 19.58 6.49 -20.51
CA GLU A 48 19.69 7.30 -19.29
C GLU A 48 21.03 7.03 -18.58
N GLN A 49 21.81 8.09 -18.34
CA GLN A 49 23.10 7.99 -17.66
C GLN A 49 22.93 7.45 -16.25
N GLY A 50 23.66 6.37 -15.94
CA GLY A 50 23.62 5.70 -14.63
C GLY A 50 22.55 4.63 -14.47
N ARG A 51 21.72 4.36 -15.49
CA ARG A 51 20.71 3.29 -15.50
C ARG A 51 21.28 1.91 -15.12
N ASP A 52 20.53 1.15 -14.32
CA ASP A 52 20.73 -0.28 -14.07
C ASP A 52 19.82 -1.20 -14.93
N GLY A 53 20.15 -2.50 -14.91
CA GLY A 53 19.51 -3.51 -15.75
C GLY A 53 18.05 -3.80 -15.39
N ASP A 54 17.68 -3.66 -14.12
CA ASP A 54 16.35 -3.96 -13.60
C ASP A 54 15.34 -2.80 -13.78
N GLU A 55 15.81 -1.61 -14.15
CA GLU A 55 15.00 -0.43 -14.46
C GLU A 55 14.32 -0.50 -15.85
N THR A 56 13.70 -1.63 -16.19
CA THR A 56 13.08 -1.82 -17.52
C THR A 56 11.81 -0.96 -17.68
N PRO A 57 11.73 -0.08 -18.71
CA PRO A 57 10.54 0.72 -18.98
C PRO A 57 9.28 -0.11 -19.17
N HIS A 58 8.24 0.19 -18.39
CA HIS A 58 6.92 -0.45 -18.51
C HIS A 58 5.80 0.52 -18.13
N THR A 59 4.58 0.25 -18.62
CA THR A 59 3.41 1.11 -18.37
C THR A 59 2.78 0.81 -17.02
N VAL A 60 2.65 1.83 -16.17
CA VAL A 60 1.98 1.69 -14.87
C VAL A 60 0.92 2.77 -14.70
N THR A 61 -0.27 2.37 -14.25
CA THR A 61 -1.34 3.27 -13.81
C THR A 61 -1.43 3.24 -12.29
N VAL A 62 -1.43 4.40 -11.65
CA VAL A 62 -1.58 4.55 -10.20
C VAL A 62 -2.90 5.29 -9.93
N SER A 63 -3.69 4.80 -8.97
CA SER A 63 -4.91 5.44 -8.47
C SER A 63 -4.62 6.75 -7.73
N ASP A 64 -5.65 7.53 -7.40
CA ASP A 64 -5.51 8.71 -6.52
C ASP A 64 -4.91 8.32 -5.14
N PHE A 65 -3.89 9.07 -4.69
CA PHE A 65 -3.33 8.94 -3.34
C PHE A 65 -3.04 10.30 -2.69
N SER A 66 -2.62 10.30 -1.44
CA SER A 66 -2.02 11.47 -0.80
C SER A 66 -0.71 11.08 -0.16
N ILE A 67 0.35 11.84 -0.39
CA ILE A 67 1.72 11.55 0.06
C ILE A 67 2.29 12.68 0.92
N ALA A 68 3.10 12.34 1.91
CA ALA A 68 3.80 13.32 2.71
C ALA A 68 4.76 14.16 1.85
N LYS A 69 4.76 15.48 2.07
CA LYS A 69 5.61 16.45 1.37
C LYS A 69 7.09 16.16 1.52
N THR A 70 7.47 15.59 2.65
CA THR A 70 8.83 15.26 3.06
C THR A 70 8.87 13.81 3.57
N GLU A 71 10.06 13.31 3.83
CA GLU A 71 10.27 12.18 4.74
C GLU A 71 9.64 12.47 6.11
N VAL A 72 9.35 11.40 6.87
CA VAL A 72 8.95 11.51 8.27
C VAL A 72 10.13 12.07 9.06
N THR A 73 9.92 13.21 9.68
CA THR A 73 10.92 13.86 10.54
C THR A 73 11.09 13.12 11.87
N LYS A 74 12.24 13.28 12.53
CA LYS A 74 12.44 12.72 13.88
C LYS A 74 11.42 13.24 14.90
N ALA A 75 11.00 14.50 14.79
CA ALA A 75 9.96 15.08 15.64
C ALA A 75 8.60 14.40 15.45
N GLN A 76 8.20 14.13 14.21
CA GLN A 76 7.00 13.34 13.91
C GLN A 76 7.13 11.90 14.42
N TRP A 77 8.31 11.28 14.21
CA TRP A 77 8.61 9.93 14.71
C TRP A 77 8.37 9.83 16.23
N ASP A 78 9.00 10.72 17.00
CA ASP A 78 8.94 10.74 18.46
C ASP A 78 7.53 11.04 18.99
N ALA A 79 6.79 11.95 18.36
CA ALA A 79 5.42 12.28 18.77
C ALA A 79 4.48 11.06 18.66
N VAL A 80 4.52 10.35 17.53
CA VAL A 80 3.72 9.13 17.33
C VAL A 80 4.24 8.01 18.23
N ARG A 81 5.57 7.83 18.34
CA ARG A 81 6.17 6.79 19.20
C ARG A 81 5.78 6.96 20.68
N ALA A 82 5.80 8.19 21.19
CA ALA A 82 5.43 8.50 22.57
C ALA A 82 3.96 8.19 22.89
N TRP A 83 3.08 8.31 21.89
CA TRP A 83 1.70 7.81 21.95
C TRP A 83 1.68 6.28 21.86
N ALA A 84 2.38 5.69 20.88
CA ALA A 84 2.34 4.28 20.53
C ALA A 84 2.76 3.35 21.68
N VAL A 85 3.80 3.70 22.45
CA VAL A 85 4.25 2.91 23.61
C VAL A 85 3.20 2.82 24.73
N GLN A 86 2.27 3.78 24.81
CA GLN A 86 1.15 3.75 25.75
C GLN A 86 -0.06 2.96 25.22
N HIS A 87 -0.04 2.59 23.94
CA HIS A 87 -1.14 1.92 23.21
C HIS A 87 -0.73 0.54 22.65
N GLY A 88 0.28 -0.08 23.26
CA GLY A 88 0.66 -1.46 22.97
C GLY A 88 1.67 -1.66 21.84
N TYR A 89 2.29 -0.60 21.32
CA TYR A 89 3.43 -0.69 20.40
C TYR A 89 4.74 -0.64 21.19
N THR A 90 5.10 -1.75 21.83
CA THR A 90 6.16 -1.76 22.87
C THR A 90 7.58 -1.93 22.34
N ASP A 91 7.76 -2.16 21.03
CA ASP A 91 9.06 -2.49 20.42
C ASP A 91 9.54 -1.49 19.35
N LEU A 92 8.91 -0.32 19.23
CA LEU A 92 9.37 0.74 18.31
C LEU A 92 10.72 1.32 18.78
N PRO A 93 11.77 1.35 17.92
CA PRO A 93 13.07 1.92 18.27
C PRO A 93 12.98 3.43 18.46
N VAL A 94 13.98 4.02 19.13
CA VAL A 94 14.05 5.47 19.32
C VAL A 94 14.26 6.24 18.01
N GLY A 95 14.85 5.60 17.00
CA GLY A 95 15.28 6.22 15.75
C GLY A 95 16.35 7.29 15.95
N ARG A 96 16.89 7.82 14.86
CA ARG A 96 17.93 8.86 14.85
C ARG A 96 17.45 10.13 14.16
N ASN A 97 17.96 11.30 14.60
CA ASN A 97 17.69 12.58 13.95
C ASN A 97 18.65 12.76 12.76
N GLY A 98 18.33 12.13 11.63
CA GLY A 98 19.22 12.12 10.47
C GLY A 98 20.56 11.42 10.72
N SER A 99 21.54 11.68 9.87
CA SER A 99 22.81 10.93 9.89
C SER A 99 23.81 11.33 10.96
N GLN A 100 23.70 12.53 11.55
CA GLN A 100 24.52 12.95 12.68
C GLN A 100 23.60 13.46 13.79
N PRO A 101 23.87 13.17 15.09
CA PRO A 101 23.03 13.63 16.21
C PRO A 101 23.13 15.15 16.49
N ALA A 102 23.58 15.94 15.51
CA ALA A 102 23.88 17.36 15.61
C ALA A 102 22.62 18.23 15.47
N GLY A 103 21.71 18.15 16.46
CA GLY A 103 20.60 19.10 16.56
C GLY A 103 19.42 18.56 17.38
N THR A 104 18.86 19.41 18.25
CA THR A 104 17.70 19.09 19.10
C THR A 104 16.36 19.43 18.45
N SER A 105 16.34 19.94 17.21
CA SER A 105 15.13 20.38 16.51
C SER A 105 14.24 19.24 16.04
N GLY A 106 14.79 18.04 15.83
CA GLY A 106 14.06 16.89 15.29
C GLY A 106 13.61 17.05 13.83
N THR A 107 14.19 17.99 13.09
CA THR A 107 13.75 18.40 11.74
C THR A 107 14.41 17.64 10.58
N HIS A 108 15.37 16.77 10.85
CA HIS A 108 15.94 15.86 9.84
C HIS A 108 15.00 14.65 9.65
N PRO A 109 15.11 13.90 8.54
CA PRO A 109 14.45 12.60 8.40
C PRO A 109 14.78 11.71 9.60
N VAL A 110 13.81 10.91 10.06
CA VAL A 110 14.11 9.81 10.97
C VAL A 110 14.90 8.74 10.21
N THR A 111 16.03 8.33 10.78
CA THR A 111 16.84 7.23 10.25
C THR A 111 17.12 6.18 11.33
N GLU A 112 17.81 5.09 11.00
CA GLU A 112 17.98 3.91 11.86
C GLU A 112 16.61 3.32 12.30
N VAL A 113 15.70 3.18 11.33
CA VAL A 113 14.39 2.52 11.48
C VAL A 113 14.23 1.43 10.41
N ALA A 114 13.89 0.21 10.84
CA ALA A 114 13.68 -0.89 9.91
C ALA A 114 12.30 -0.78 9.23
N TRP A 115 12.10 -1.54 8.15
CA TRP A 115 10.84 -1.54 7.40
C TRP A 115 9.65 -1.87 8.31
N PHE A 116 9.78 -2.93 9.11
CA PHE A 116 8.76 -3.34 10.09
C PHE A 116 8.43 -2.25 11.12
N ASP A 117 9.40 -1.43 11.51
CA ASP A 117 9.18 -0.31 12.42
C ASP A 117 8.40 0.82 11.76
N ALA A 118 8.67 1.11 10.48
CA ALA A 118 7.86 2.03 9.69
C ALA A 118 6.41 1.52 9.51
N LEU A 119 6.18 0.20 9.34
CA LEU A 119 4.82 -0.38 9.30
C LEU A 119 4.07 -0.20 10.63
N LYS A 120 4.72 -0.55 11.76
CA LYS A 120 4.17 -0.37 13.11
C LYS A 120 3.90 1.10 13.40
N TRP A 121 4.77 2.01 12.95
CA TRP A 121 4.59 3.46 13.08
C TRP A 121 3.41 3.99 12.25
N CYS A 122 3.25 3.51 11.01
CA CYS A 122 2.10 3.83 10.16
C CYS A 122 0.77 3.41 10.82
N ASN A 123 0.72 2.21 11.41
CA ASN A 123 -0.41 1.75 12.20
C ASN A 123 -0.65 2.63 13.43
N ALA A 124 0.39 2.94 14.21
CA ALA A 124 0.26 3.77 15.41
C ALA A 124 -0.23 5.19 15.07
N LYS A 125 0.29 5.82 14.00
CA LYS A 125 -0.19 7.11 13.51
C LYS A 125 -1.65 7.05 13.05
N SER A 126 -2.05 5.93 12.45
CA SER A 126 -3.45 5.70 12.07
C SER A 126 -4.37 5.66 13.30
N GLU A 127 -4.06 4.84 14.31
CA GLU A 127 -4.85 4.77 15.55
C GLU A 127 -4.85 6.09 16.33
N MET A 128 -3.71 6.79 16.39
CA MET A 128 -3.55 8.10 17.03
C MET A 128 -4.48 9.17 16.42
N GLU A 129 -4.75 9.08 15.12
CA GLU A 129 -5.67 9.96 14.39
C GLU A 129 -7.09 9.39 14.21
N GLY A 130 -7.38 8.20 14.76
CA GLY A 130 -8.70 7.56 14.67
C GLY A 130 -9.02 6.93 13.30
N ARG A 131 -8.00 6.62 12.50
CA ARG A 131 -8.08 5.92 11.21
C ARG A 131 -7.92 4.40 11.39
N THR A 132 -8.32 3.62 10.40
CA THR A 132 -8.09 2.16 10.37
C THR A 132 -6.61 1.86 10.13
N PRO A 133 -5.94 1.02 10.94
CA PRO A 133 -4.56 0.60 10.68
C PRO A 133 -4.42 -0.19 9.38
N SER A 134 -3.43 0.15 8.54
CA SER A 134 -3.23 -0.51 7.24
C SER A 134 -2.55 -1.88 7.32
N TYR A 135 -1.83 -2.23 8.39
CA TYR A 135 -1.03 -3.47 8.45
C TYR A 135 -1.48 -4.45 9.53
N SER A 136 -1.58 -5.72 9.15
CA SER A 136 -1.89 -6.85 10.02
C SER A 136 -0.88 -7.97 9.77
N PHE A 137 -0.46 -8.71 10.79
CA PHE A 137 0.67 -9.65 10.69
C PHE A 137 0.47 -10.87 11.59
N GLY A 138 0.79 -12.07 11.09
CA GLY A 138 0.82 -13.29 11.91
C GLY A 138 -0.52 -13.63 12.60
N GLY A 139 -1.64 -13.28 11.97
CA GLY A 139 -2.99 -13.43 12.53
C GLY A 139 -3.43 -12.31 13.50
N GLN A 140 -2.56 -11.36 13.83
CA GLN A 140 -2.95 -10.15 14.58
C GLN A 140 -3.72 -9.19 13.68
N LYS A 141 -4.92 -8.76 14.09
CA LYS A 141 -5.74 -7.79 13.34
C LYS A 141 -5.03 -6.45 13.08
N VAL A 142 -4.13 -6.04 13.95
CA VAL A 142 -3.30 -4.84 13.80
C VAL A 142 -1.89 -5.21 14.22
N TYR A 143 -0.91 -5.01 13.35
CA TYR A 143 0.49 -5.25 13.65
C TYR A 143 1.02 -4.12 14.54
N ARG A 144 1.22 -4.43 15.83
CA ARG A 144 1.74 -3.47 16.84
C ARG A 144 3.13 -3.82 17.38
N THR A 145 3.42 -5.11 17.44
CA THR A 145 4.64 -5.69 18.00
C THR A 145 4.95 -7.00 17.31
N GLY A 146 6.21 -7.39 17.24
CA GLY A 146 6.64 -8.66 16.64
C GLY A 146 7.66 -8.45 15.51
N PRO A 147 8.17 -9.55 14.95
CA PRO A 147 9.57 -9.70 14.60
C PRO A 147 10.07 -8.73 13.53
N SER A 148 10.93 -7.82 13.98
CA SER A 148 12.30 -7.72 13.47
C SER A 148 13.22 -8.36 14.54
N PRO A 149 14.24 -9.18 14.19
CA PRO A 149 14.27 -10.22 13.16
C PRO A 149 13.58 -11.50 13.71
N GLU A 150 13.61 -12.69 13.09
CA GLU A 150 14.11 -13.15 11.78
C GLU A 150 12.93 -13.62 10.91
N VAL A 151 13.18 -13.89 9.62
CA VAL A 151 12.25 -14.67 8.79
C VAL A 151 12.99 -15.86 8.16
N PRO A 152 12.65 -17.12 8.50
CA PRO A 152 13.27 -18.28 7.87
C PRO A 152 13.04 -18.26 6.36
N PHE A 153 14.10 -18.49 5.59
CA PHE A 153 14.06 -18.54 4.13
C PHE A 153 12.96 -19.50 3.65
N GLY A 154 11.96 -18.98 2.93
CA GLY A 154 10.81 -19.73 2.43
C GLY A 154 9.54 -19.67 3.30
N ALA A 155 9.52 -18.95 4.41
CA ALA A 155 8.29 -18.69 5.16
C ALA A 155 7.39 -17.66 4.47
N SER A 156 6.08 -17.92 4.38
CA SER A 156 5.11 -16.90 3.93
C SER A 156 5.02 -15.80 4.99
N PHE A 157 5.27 -14.55 4.57
CA PHE A 157 5.48 -13.41 5.47
C PHE A 157 4.29 -13.07 6.38
N GLY A 158 3.09 -13.62 6.16
CA GLY A 158 1.93 -13.44 7.06
C GLY A 158 1.42 -12.00 7.21
N LEU A 159 1.99 -11.05 6.47
CA LEU A 159 1.62 -9.64 6.41
C LEU A 159 0.45 -9.47 5.43
N VAL A 160 -0.60 -8.77 5.87
CA VAL A 160 -1.69 -8.31 5.01
C VAL A 160 -1.80 -6.79 5.15
N SER A 161 -1.74 -6.10 4.02
CA SER A 161 -1.90 -4.65 3.92
C SER A 161 -3.29 -4.31 3.38
N ASP A 162 -4.08 -3.54 4.14
CA ASP A 162 -5.27 -2.87 3.62
C ASP A 162 -4.84 -1.64 2.81
N TRP A 163 -4.61 -1.86 1.53
CA TRP A 163 -4.17 -0.83 0.58
C TRP A 163 -5.22 0.25 0.31
N ARG A 164 -6.50 -0.02 0.62
CA ARG A 164 -7.67 0.79 0.24
C ARG A 164 -8.45 1.37 1.44
N GLY A 165 -8.03 1.06 2.67
CA GLY A 165 -8.53 1.68 3.90
C GLY A 165 -8.19 3.18 4.00
N ASP A 166 -8.48 3.78 5.16
CA ASP A 166 -8.23 5.21 5.43
C ASP A 166 -6.93 5.47 6.21
N GLY A 167 -6.16 4.41 6.49
CA GLY A 167 -4.90 4.42 7.24
C GLY A 167 -3.71 5.03 6.51
N TYR A 168 -2.68 5.30 7.31
CA TYR A 168 -1.33 5.56 6.82
C TYR A 168 -0.64 4.25 6.46
N ARG A 169 0.11 4.29 5.36
CA ARG A 169 0.96 3.20 4.88
C ARG A 169 2.20 3.77 4.19
N LEU A 170 3.19 2.91 3.92
CA LEU A 170 4.26 3.21 2.98
C LEU A 170 3.70 3.28 1.55
N PRO A 171 4.31 4.06 0.64
CA PRO A 171 3.96 4.05 -0.77
C PRO A 171 4.30 2.68 -1.42
N THR A 172 3.58 2.27 -2.48
CA THR A 172 4.16 1.28 -3.40
C THR A 172 5.40 1.88 -4.05
N GLU A 173 6.25 1.02 -4.61
CA GLU A 173 7.32 1.48 -5.49
C GLU A 173 6.80 2.38 -6.64
N ALA A 174 5.65 2.05 -7.22
CA ALA A 174 5.04 2.81 -8.31
C ALA A 174 4.44 4.15 -7.87
N GLU A 175 3.77 4.19 -6.71
CA GLU A 175 3.29 5.45 -6.11
C GLU A 175 4.47 6.38 -5.82
N TRP A 176 5.59 5.83 -5.32
CA TRP A 176 6.80 6.59 -5.06
C TRP A 176 7.42 7.15 -6.35
N GLU A 177 7.63 6.32 -7.38
CA GLU A 177 8.24 6.80 -8.64
C GLU A 177 7.34 7.81 -9.37
N TYR A 178 6.03 7.56 -9.41
CA TYR A 178 5.06 8.49 -9.97
C TYR A 178 5.11 9.86 -9.27
N ALA A 179 5.10 9.84 -7.92
CA ALA A 179 5.22 11.03 -7.09
C ALA A 179 6.57 11.75 -7.29
N CYS A 180 7.67 11.01 -7.37
CA CYS A 180 9.02 11.54 -7.57
C CYS A 180 9.13 12.30 -8.90
N ARG A 181 8.68 11.66 -9.99
CA ARG A 181 8.69 12.20 -11.35
C ARG A 181 7.83 13.45 -11.51
N ALA A 182 6.68 13.53 -10.84
CA ALA A 182 5.71 14.63 -10.93
C ALA A 182 5.37 15.04 -12.39
N GLY A 183 5.18 14.04 -13.26
CA GLY A 183 4.90 14.24 -14.69
C GLY A 183 6.12 14.39 -15.61
N THR A 184 7.35 14.39 -15.08
CA THR A 184 8.58 14.41 -15.89
C THR A 184 9.05 13.01 -16.29
N ALA A 185 9.68 12.89 -17.46
CA ALA A 185 10.34 11.67 -17.94
C ALA A 185 11.87 11.72 -17.76
N ALA A 186 12.39 12.74 -17.07
CA ALA A 186 13.81 12.94 -16.86
C ALA A 186 14.35 12.13 -15.67
N ALA A 187 15.68 12.08 -15.56
CA ALA A 187 16.37 11.39 -14.47
C ALA A 187 16.02 12.03 -13.10
N PHE A 188 16.04 13.35 -13.01
CA PHE A 188 15.54 14.13 -11.88
C PHE A 188 14.33 14.97 -12.29
N SER A 189 13.48 15.35 -11.34
CA SER A 189 12.37 16.30 -11.55
C SER A 189 12.81 17.68 -12.06
N THR A 190 14.11 17.98 -11.95
CA THR A 190 14.76 19.23 -12.39
C THR A 190 15.55 19.11 -13.70
N GLY A 191 15.71 17.90 -14.27
CA GLY A 191 16.46 17.69 -15.50
C GLY A 191 17.15 16.31 -15.60
N PRO A 192 17.90 16.05 -16.69
CA PRO A 192 18.72 14.86 -16.81
C PRO A 192 19.93 14.90 -15.85
N VAL A 193 20.58 13.75 -15.66
CA VAL A 193 21.97 13.74 -15.15
C VAL A 193 22.84 14.49 -16.15
N THR A 194 23.70 15.37 -15.63
CA THR A 194 24.67 16.15 -16.41
C THR A 194 26.10 15.92 -15.93
N VAL A 195 26.28 15.56 -14.65
CA VAL A 195 27.57 15.24 -14.05
C VAL A 195 27.39 14.08 -13.05
N GLY A 196 28.34 13.16 -13.02
CA GLY A 196 28.35 12.02 -12.10
C GLY A 196 28.33 10.67 -12.82
N GLU A 197 29.18 9.76 -12.35
CA GLU A 197 29.25 8.36 -12.77
C GLU A 197 29.26 7.50 -11.51
N LYS A 198 28.96 6.20 -11.63
CA LYS A 198 28.95 5.28 -10.47
C LYS A 198 30.36 5.16 -9.89
N GLY A 199 30.50 5.46 -8.60
CA GLY A 199 31.76 5.49 -7.87
C GLY A 199 32.50 6.84 -7.88
N VAL A 200 31.88 7.95 -8.35
CA VAL A 200 32.54 9.26 -8.49
C VAL A 200 31.88 10.32 -7.58
N CYS A 201 32.00 10.06 -6.28
CA CYS A 201 31.37 10.83 -5.21
C CYS A 201 32.14 12.12 -4.88
N SER A 202 32.11 13.09 -5.80
CA SER A 202 32.74 14.42 -5.60
C SER A 202 32.25 15.54 -6.53
N LEU A 203 31.33 15.24 -7.46
CA LEU A 203 30.93 16.19 -8.51
C LEU A 203 29.56 16.83 -8.23
N LEU A 204 29.48 18.15 -8.43
CA LEU A 204 28.23 18.91 -8.33
C LEU A 204 27.44 18.80 -9.64
N ASP A 205 26.28 18.14 -9.60
CA ASP A 205 25.31 18.12 -10.70
C ASP A 205 24.33 19.30 -10.54
N PRO A 206 24.29 20.25 -11.50
CA PRO A 206 23.46 21.46 -11.41
C PRO A 206 21.95 21.21 -11.50
N ASN A 207 21.47 20.01 -11.81
CA ASN A 207 20.06 19.66 -11.74
C ASN A 207 19.73 19.03 -10.38
N LEU A 208 20.54 18.09 -9.91
CA LEU A 208 20.34 17.46 -8.61
C LEU A 208 20.53 18.44 -7.45
N ASP A 209 21.52 19.33 -7.51
CA ASP A 209 21.76 20.32 -6.44
C ASP A 209 20.56 21.23 -6.16
N LYS A 210 19.66 21.42 -7.15
CA LYS A 210 18.42 22.18 -6.94
C LYS A 210 17.43 21.45 -6.04
N ALA A 211 17.32 20.12 -6.13
CA ALA A 211 16.22 19.32 -5.57
C ALA A 211 16.65 18.28 -4.52
N GLY A 212 17.95 18.03 -4.36
CA GLY A 212 18.47 16.88 -3.64
C GLY A 212 19.69 17.16 -2.76
N TRP A 213 19.79 16.42 -1.67
CA TRP A 213 20.98 16.32 -0.85
C TRP A 213 21.68 14.98 -1.12
N TYR A 214 22.87 15.02 -1.72
CA TYR A 214 23.62 13.85 -2.12
C TYR A 214 25.11 14.15 -1.93
N CYS A 215 26.03 13.22 -2.16
CA CYS A 215 27.38 13.40 -1.63
C CYS A 215 28.17 14.58 -2.24
N GLY A 216 27.78 15.06 -3.43
CA GLY A 216 28.35 16.26 -4.05
C GLY A 216 27.97 17.59 -3.37
N ASN A 217 26.96 17.62 -2.49
CA ASN A 217 26.52 18.86 -1.80
C ASN A 217 26.12 18.69 -0.32
N SER A 218 25.98 17.46 0.19
CA SER A 218 25.47 17.18 1.53
C SER A 218 26.45 17.48 2.66
N GLY A 219 27.74 17.54 2.36
CA GLY A 219 28.79 17.58 3.39
C GLY A 219 28.95 16.28 4.19
N GLY A 220 28.43 15.16 3.67
CA GLY A 220 28.46 13.86 4.34
C GLY A 220 27.43 13.73 5.48
N ALA A 221 26.33 14.48 5.41
CA ALA A 221 25.21 14.35 6.34
C ALA A 221 23.84 14.64 5.70
N THR A 222 22.78 14.04 6.24
CA THR A 222 21.39 14.49 5.99
C THR A 222 21.17 15.93 6.46
N HIS A 223 20.18 16.58 5.87
CA HIS A 223 19.76 17.95 6.19
C HIS A 223 18.33 17.96 6.75
N PRO A 224 17.88 19.07 7.36
CA PRO A 224 16.47 19.28 7.65
C PRO A 224 15.64 19.17 6.38
N VAL A 225 14.49 18.50 6.47
CA VAL A 225 13.62 18.27 5.32
C VAL A 225 13.07 19.58 4.74
N GLY A 226 12.77 19.59 3.44
CA GLY A 226 12.13 20.72 2.77
C GLY A 226 13.05 21.90 2.45
N GLN A 227 14.37 21.72 2.48
CA GLN A 227 15.35 22.80 2.25
C GLN A 227 15.79 22.97 0.79
N LYS A 228 15.56 21.98 -0.07
CA LYS A 228 15.79 22.06 -1.52
C LYS A 228 14.50 22.43 -2.27
N GLN A 229 14.58 22.62 -3.58
CA GLN A 229 13.41 22.89 -4.41
C GLN A 229 12.50 21.63 -4.46
N PRO A 230 11.19 21.78 -4.28
CA PRO A 230 10.27 20.67 -4.48
C PRO A 230 10.09 20.38 -5.98
N ASN A 231 9.61 19.18 -6.29
CA ASN A 231 9.15 18.86 -7.64
C ASN A 231 7.83 19.58 -7.99
N ALA A 232 7.34 19.38 -9.20
CA ALA A 232 6.14 20.06 -9.73
C ALA A 232 4.85 19.82 -8.92
N TRP A 233 4.82 18.82 -8.01
CA TRP A 233 3.69 18.54 -7.13
C TRP A 233 3.92 19.00 -5.68
N GLY A 234 5.01 19.73 -5.39
CA GLY A 234 5.28 20.25 -4.06
C GLY A 234 5.88 19.22 -3.10
N LEU A 235 6.50 18.15 -3.61
CA LEU A 235 7.20 17.14 -2.84
C LEU A 235 8.70 17.45 -2.82
N TYR A 236 9.28 17.41 -1.63
CA TYR A 236 10.67 17.71 -1.34
C TYR A 236 11.46 16.43 -1.13
N ASP A 237 12.77 16.52 -1.34
CA ASP A 237 13.76 15.50 -0.97
C ASP A 237 13.52 14.12 -1.65
N MET A 238 12.76 14.09 -2.76
CA MET A 238 12.54 12.88 -3.59
C MET A 238 13.82 12.41 -4.34
N HIS A 239 14.95 13.11 -4.16
CA HIS A 239 16.22 12.88 -4.85
C HIS A 239 17.40 13.01 -3.88
N GLY A 240 17.44 12.16 -2.85
CA GLY A 240 18.52 12.09 -1.87
C GLY A 240 18.03 12.34 -0.45
N ASN A 241 18.86 12.99 0.36
CA ASN A 241 18.73 13.15 1.81
C ASN A 241 18.75 11.79 2.52
N ALA A 242 17.65 11.06 2.55
CA ALA A 242 17.58 9.67 3.02
C ALA A 242 16.87 8.78 2.00
N MET A 243 17.37 7.55 1.82
CA MET A 243 16.64 6.54 1.04
C MET A 243 15.35 6.19 1.75
N GLU A 244 14.29 5.92 1.00
CA GLU A 244 12.95 5.75 1.55
C GLU A 244 12.40 4.34 1.35
N TRP A 245 11.96 3.72 2.45
CA TRP A 245 11.23 2.46 2.41
C TRP A 245 9.92 2.58 1.62
N CYS A 246 9.77 1.74 0.60
CA CYS A 246 8.47 1.43 -0.02
C CYS A 246 7.83 0.21 0.66
N SER A 247 6.57 -0.07 0.36
CA SER A 247 5.89 -1.30 0.80
C SER A 247 6.24 -2.53 -0.05
N SER A 248 6.81 -2.30 -1.23
CA SER A 248 6.90 -3.30 -2.29
C SER A 248 8.10 -4.20 -2.07
N PHE A 249 7.88 -5.51 -2.15
CA PHE A 249 8.99 -6.46 -2.25
C PHE A 249 9.67 -6.32 -3.61
N TYR A 250 11.01 -6.32 -3.58
CA TYR A 250 11.84 -6.17 -4.75
C TYR A 250 11.75 -7.39 -5.67
N GLY A 251 11.93 -7.14 -6.96
CA GLY A 251 11.88 -8.15 -8.01
C GLY A 251 11.87 -7.52 -9.40
N PRO A 252 11.86 -8.34 -10.45
CA PRO A 252 11.88 -7.87 -11.84
C PRO A 252 10.55 -7.21 -12.21
N TYR A 253 10.63 -6.12 -12.98
CA TYR A 253 9.45 -5.51 -13.59
C TYR A 253 8.81 -6.43 -14.64
N GLY A 254 7.47 -6.40 -14.71
CA GLY A 254 6.72 -7.06 -15.76
C GLY A 254 6.70 -6.22 -17.05
N SER A 255 6.69 -6.86 -18.21
CA SER A 255 6.58 -6.18 -19.51
C SER A 255 5.14 -5.82 -19.91
N SER A 256 4.14 -6.28 -19.15
CA SER A 256 2.72 -5.99 -19.39
C SER A 256 2.27 -4.78 -18.57
N PRO A 257 1.36 -3.92 -19.07
CA PRO A 257 0.83 -2.81 -18.31
C PRO A 257 0.23 -3.24 -16.95
N GLN A 258 0.50 -2.47 -15.91
CA GLN A 258 0.04 -2.75 -14.54
C GLN A 258 -0.82 -1.60 -13.99
N THR A 259 -1.78 -1.92 -13.12
CA THR A 259 -2.54 -0.94 -12.35
C THR A 259 -2.34 -1.22 -10.86
N ASP A 260 -2.00 -0.19 -10.10
CA ASP A 260 -1.67 -0.25 -8.67
C ASP A 260 -0.72 -1.43 -8.28
N PRO A 261 0.46 -1.58 -8.92
CA PRO A 261 1.34 -2.70 -8.66
C PRO A 261 1.97 -2.62 -7.26
N ILE A 262 1.72 -3.64 -6.43
CA ILE A 262 2.18 -3.71 -5.04
C ILE A 262 3.57 -4.35 -4.85
N GLY A 263 4.23 -4.79 -5.93
CA GLY A 263 5.50 -5.54 -5.90
C GLY A 263 5.33 -7.03 -6.18
N VAL A 264 6.41 -7.81 -6.01
CA VAL A 264 6.40 -9.26 -6.28
C VAL A 264 5.99 -10.05 -5.02
N PRO A 265 4.96 -10.94 -5.08
CA PRO A 265 4.60 -11.76 -3.93
C PRO A 265 5.75 -12.69 -3.48
N GLY A 266 6.11 -12.63 -2.21
CA GLY A 266 7.10 -13.53 -1.61
C GLY A 266 8.58 -13.20 -1.88
N GLY A 267 8.90 -11.97 -2.29
CA GLY A 267 10.28 -11.48 -2.27
C GLY A 267 10.84 -11.40 -0.84
N THR A 268 12.16 -11.49 -0.71
CA THR A 268 12.88 -11.42 0.59
C THR A 268 13.27 -10.00 0.97
N ASP A 269 13.61 -9.19 -0.04
CA ASP A 269 14.12 -7.83 0.12
C ASP A 269 13.02 -6.82 -0.23
N VAL A 270 13.04 -5.68 0.44
CA VAL A 270 12.06 -4.61 0.27
C VAL A 270 12.69 -3.45 -0.48
N VAL A 271 11.91 -2.83 -1.37
CA VAL A 271 12.35 -1.71 -2.19
C VAL A 271 12.63 -0.47 -1.35
N LEU A 272 13.76 0.16 -1.68
CA LEU A 272 14.22 1.47 -1.24
C LEU A 272 14.36 2.40 -2.47
N ARG A 273 14.01 3.67 -2.32
CA ARG A 273 14.04 4.67 -3.40
C ARG A 273 14.70 5.99 -2.98
N GLY A 274 15.03 6.83 -3.97
CA GLY A 274 15.46 8.22 -3.78
C GLY A 274 16.96 8.48 -3.75
N GLY A 275 17.79 7.48 -3.40
CA GLY A 275 19.18 7.72 -3.03
C GLY A 275 19.29 8.39 -1.65
N ASN A 276 20.49 8.73 -1.20
CA ASN A 276 20.70 9.37 0.10
C ASN A 276 21.86 10.38 0.07
N PHE A 277 22.07 11.08 1.19
CA PHE A 277 23.11 12.10 1.35
C PHE A 277 24.54 11.65 1.01
N GLY A 278 24.84 10.35 1.06
CA GLY A 278 26.15 9.75 0.78
C GLY A 278 26.32 9.21 -0.64
N GLU A 279 25.28 9.26 -1.48
CA GLU A 279 25.30 8.65 -2.82
C GLU A 279 25.78 9.59 -3.93
N ASP A 280 26.23 8.98 -5.04
CA ASP A 280 26.46 9.67 -6.32
C ASP A 280 25.15 10.23 -6.92
N ALA A 281 25.28 11.23 -7.81
CA ALA A 281 24.12 11.81 -8.48
C ALA A 281 23.28 10.79 -9.27
N VAL A 282 23.94 9.82 -9.91
CA VAL A 282 23.30 8.72 -10.67
C VAL A 282 22.46 7.77 -9.81
N PHE A 283 22.66 7.77 -8.50
CA PHE A 283 21.93 6.96 -7.54
C PHE A 283 20.72 7.69 -6.94
N CYS A 284 20.57 8.99 -7.21
CA CYS A 284 19.43 9.81 -6.76
C CYS A 284 18.33 9.98 -7.86
N ARG A 285 18.42 9.23 -8.97
CA ARG A 285 17.48 9.31 -10.09
C ARG A 285 16.10 8.77 -9.73
N SER A 286 15.06 9.31 -10.35
CA SER A 286 13.66 8.89 -10.20
C SER A 286 13.46 7.38 -10.42
N ALA A 287 14.19 6.80 -11.38
CA ALA A 287 14.11 5.39 -11.74
C ALA A 287 15.01 4.46 -10.91
N MET A 288 15.95 5.02 -10.12
CA MET A 288 16.92 4.21 -9.38
C MET A 288 16.21 3.35 -8.33
N ARG A 289 16.59 2.07 -8.25
CA ARG A 289 16.01 1.08 -7.35
C ARG A 289 17.08 0.53 -6.43
N PHE A 290 16.75 0.43 -5.15
CA PHE A 290 17.56 -0.27 -4.17
C PHE A 290 16.69 -1.32 -3.48
N ALA A 291 17.31 -2.32 -2.87
CA ALA A 291 16.62 -3.32 -2.08
C ALA A 291 17.50 -3.79 -0.93
N LEU A 292 16.91 -3.94 0.25
CA LEU A 292 17.57 -4.50 1.43
C LEU A 292 16.58 -5.39 2.21
N PRO A 293 17.09 -6.33 3.04
CA PRO A 293 16.26 -7.10 3.96
C PRO A 293 15.43 -6.19 4.89
N ALA A 294 14.20 -6.61 5.20
CA ALA A 294 13.21 -5.80 5.91
C ALA A 294 13.56 -5.46 7.38
N ASP A 295 14.55 -6.14 7.96
CA ASP A 295 15.08 -5.94 9.31
C ASP A 295 16.29 -4.98 9.37
N VAL A 296 16.84 -4.56 8.21
CA VAL A 296 17.92 -3.57 8.18
C VAL A 296 17.42 -2.21 8.68
N ALA A 297 18.13 -1.65 9.64
CA ALA A 297 17.98 -0.27 10.09
C ALA A 297 19.32 0.44 9.90
N ASP A 298 19.36 1.48 9.06
CA ASP A 298 20.60 2.14 8.67
C ASP A 298 20.47 3.67 8.72
N VAL A 299 21.62 4.34 8.89
CA VAL A 299 21.75 5.79 9.03
C VAL A 299 21.39 6.58 7.75
N HIS A 300 21.42 5.93 6.59
CA HIS A 300 21.06 6.47 5.28
C HIS A 300 19.59 6.27 4.91
N ILE A 301 18.82 5.54 5.72
CA ILE A 301 17.46 5.08 5.39
C ILE A 301 16.43 5.68 6.34
N GLY A 302 15.38 6.28 5.76
CA GLY A 302 14.15 6.70 6.42
C GLY A 302 12.92 6.23 5.64
N PHE A 303 11.84 7.00 5.69
CA PHE A 303 10.62 6.73 4.92
C PHE A 303 9.73 7.98 4.83
N ARG A 304 8.83 8.00 3.84
CA ARG A 304 7.65 8.87 3.85
C ARG A 304 6.38 8.03 3.81
N VAL A 305 5.26 8.65 4.21
CA VAL A 305 3.96 7.97 4.28
C VAL A 305 3.00 8.46 3.22
N VAL A 306 2.06 7.59 2.87
CA VAL A 306 0.88 7.92 2.08
C VAL A 306 -0.39 7.51 2.83
N THR A 307 -1.50 8.08 2.42
CA THR A 307 -2.84 7.52 2.63
C THR A 307 -3.47 7.31 1.26
N PRO A 308 -4.39 6.34 1.09
CA PRO A 308 -5.21 6.27 -0.10
C PRO A 308 -5.89 7.62 -0.37
N GLY A 309 -6.05 7.95 -1.65
CA GLY A 309 -6.60 9.23 -2.06
C GLY A 309 -8.01 9.27 -1.52
N ALA A 310 -8.39 10.39 -0.89
CA ALA A 310 -9.63 10.49 -0.15
C ALA A 310 -10.75 9.85 -0.98
N LEU A 311 -11.24 8.68 -0.51
CA LEU A 311 -12.44 8.04 -1.04
C LEU A 311 -13.41 9.19 -1.23
N ALA A 312 -13.85 9.42 -2.47
CA ALA A 312 -14.73 10.55 -2.73
C ALA A 312 -15.84 10.50 -1.68
N LYS A 313 -16.21 11.64 -1.09
CA LYS A 313 -17.38 11.68 -0.20
C LYS A 313 -18.60 11.47 -1.10
N GLY A 314 -18.85 10.23 -1.50
CA GLY A 314 -19.40 9.93 -2.82
C GLY A 314 -18.68 8.87 -3.68
N PHE A 315 -17.80 8.01 -3.13
CA PHE A 315 -17.99 6.60 -3.49
C PHE A 315 -19.43 6.30 -3.09
N PRO A 316 -20.28 5.81 -3.99
CA PRO A 316 -21.56 5.31 -3.54
C PRO A 316 -21.24 4.19 -2.55
N VAL A 317 -21.59 4.43 -1.27
CA VAL A 317 -22.36 3.40 -0.58
C VAL A 317 -23.35 2.93 -1.62
N ILE A 318 -23.34 1.64 -1.96
CA ILE A 318 -24.43 1.05 -2.73
C ILE A 318 -25.65 1.10 -1.81
N ARG A 319 -26.23 2.30 -1.68
CA ARG A 319 -27.64 2.50 -1.40
C ARG A 319 -28.28 1.66 -2.47
N ALA A 320 -28.89 0.55 -2.05
CA ALA A 320 -29.52 -0.42 -2.93
C ALA A 320 -30.15 0.33 -4.09
N GLN A 321 -29.59 0.16 -5.30
CA GLN A 321 -30.13 0.86 -6.46
C GLN A 321 -31.61 0.49 -6.49
N THR A 322 -32.50 1.49 -6.47
CA THR A 322 -33.93 1.26 -6.65
C THR A 322 -34.07 0.41 -7.90
N ALA A 323 -34.52 -0.83 -7.70
CA ALA A 323 -34.21 -1.93 -8.62
C ALA A 323 -34.54 -1.54 -10.05
N ARG A 324 -33.52 -1.50 -10.93
CA ARG A 324 -33.78 -1.41 -12.36
C ARG A 324 -34.50 -2.69 -12.76
N THR A 325 -35.77 -2.57 -13.10
CA THR A 325 -36.72 -3.64 -13.46
C THR A 325 -36.40 -4.32 -14.80
N ALA A 326 -35.12 -4.39 -15.17
CA ALA A 326 -34.61 -4.98 -16.40
C ALA A 326 -33.63 -6.15 -16.17
N TYR A 327 -33.18 -6.38 -14.93
CA TYR A 327 -32.48 -7.62 -14.58
C TYR A 327 -33.52 -8.66 -14.12
N GLY A 328 -33.47 -9.85 -14.71
CA GLY A 328 -34.46 -10.91 -14.48
C GLY A 328 -34.66 -11.19 -13.00
N ALA A 329 -35.93 -11.24 -12.57
CA ALA A 329 -36.25 -11.54 -11.18
C ALA A 329 -35.77 -12.95 -10.83
N CYS A 330 -34.86 -13.09 -9.85
CA CYS A 330 -34.43 -14.39 -9.34
C CYS A 330 -35.65 -15.25 -8.94
N PRO A 331 -35.94 -16.33 -9.69
CA PRO A 331 -36.92 -17.31 -9.27
C PRO A 331 -36.30 -18.15 -8.15
N GLU A 332 -37.11 -18.56 -7.18
CA GLU A 332 -36.72 -19.43 -6.05
C GLU A 332 -35.78 -18.77 -5.02
N LYS A 333 -36.42 -18.07 -4.06
CA LYS A 333 -35.78 -17.65 -2.80
C LYS A 333 -35.96 -18.75 -1.75
N GLN A 334 -34.88 -19.29 -1.22
CA GLN A 334 -34.87 -19.82 0.15
C GLN A 334 -33.96 -18.94 1.01
N LEU A 335 -34.51 -18.49 2.14
CA LEU A 335 -33.88 -17.54 3.06
C LEU A 335 -33.35 -18.32 4.27
N GLY A 336 -32.04 -18.42 4.41
CA GLY A 336 -31.38 -18.79 5.67
C GLY A 336 -30.93 -17.54 6.42
N SER A 337 -30.97 -17.56 7.76
CA SER A 337 -30.87 -16.34 8.59
C SER A 337 -29.64 -16.26 9.50
N GLU A 338 -28.67 -17.16 9.35
CA GLU A 338 -27.43 -17.17 10.13
C GLU A 338 -26.21 -16.83 9.26
N GLY A 339 -25.66 -17.75 8.46
CA GLY A 339 -24.54 -17.41 7.59
C GLY A 339 -24.31 -18.32 6.37
N ILE A 340 -23.48 -17.84 5.45
CA ILE A 340 -23.12 -18.55 4.22
C ILE A 340 -21.61 -18.45 3.94
N VAL A 341 -21.01 -19.55 3.49
CA VAL A 341 -19.63 -19.61 2.99
C VAL A 341 -19.64 -19.97 1.50
N VAL A 342 -18.90 -19.23 0.68
CA VAL A 342 -18.78 -19.49 -0.77
C VAL A 342 -17.31 -19.70 -1.11
N VAL A 343 -16.97 -20.86 -1.68
CA VAL A 343 -15.60 -21.23 -2.09
C VAL A 343 -15.48 -21.12 -3.62
N THR A 344 -14.49 -20.36 -4.11
CA THR A 344 -14.32 -20.05 -5.55
C THR A 344 -12.89 -20.22 -6.07
N HIS A 345 -12.73 -20.45 -7.37
CA HIS A 345 -11.43 -20.52 -8.05
C HIS A 345 -11.51 -19.86 -9.43
N GLY A 346 -10.51 -19.04 -9.79
CA GLY A 346 -10.43 -18.44 -11.12
C GLY A 346 -9.01 -18.17 -11.63
N ARG A 347 -8.80 -18.52 -12.93
CA ARG A 347 -7.71 -18.17 -13.87
C ARG A 347 -6.80 -19.33 -14.28
N VAL A 348 -6.56 -19.45 -15.59
CA VAL A 348 -5.51 -20.27 -16.21
C VAL A 348 -4.79 -19.43 -17.28
N PRO A 349 -3.44 -19.47 -17.39
CA PRO A 349 -2.72 -18.80 -18.47
C PRO A 349 -3.01 -19.37 -19.87
N ARG A 350 -2.75 -18.57 -20.92
CA ARG A 350 -3.12 -18.81 -22.32
C ARG A 350 -2.62 -20.12 -22.95
N GLY A 351 -1.64 -20.81 -22.36
CA GLY A 351 -0.98 -22.00 -22.93
C GLY A 351 -1.47 -23.37 -22.43
N LEU A 352 -2.56 -23.44 -21.65
CA LEU A 352 -2.99 -24.66 -20.95
C LEU A 352 -4.41 -25.15 -21.31
N LEU A 353 -4.99 -24.67 -22.42
CA LEU A 353 -6.41 -24.89 -22.75
C LEU A 353 -6.68 -25.72 -24.02
N ASP A 354 -5.65 -26.19 -24.73
CA ASP A 354 -5.85 -26.91 -26.01
C ASP A 354 -6.22 -28.40 -25.83
N THR A 355 -6.22 -28.92 -24.60
CA THR A 355 -6.71 -30.27 -24.28
C THR A 355 -7.60 -30.28 -23.02
N LEU A 356 -8.86 -29.88 -23.22
CA LEU A 356 -9.97 -29.88 -22.26
C LEU A 356 -9.86 -28.91 -21.06
N PRO A 357 -10.97 -28.25 -20.64
CA PRO A 357 -10.99 -27.52 -19.39
C PRO A 357 -10.89 -28.49 -18.20
N PRO A 358 -10.03 -28.25 -17.20
CA PRO A 358 -10.08 -28.96 -15.93
C PRO A 358 -11.32 -28.49 -15.15
N THR A 359 -12.47 -29.10 -15.46
CA THR A 359 -13.72 -28.97 -14.68
C THR A 359 -13.59 -29.59 -13.29
N ASN A 360 -12.58 -30.45 -13.10
CA ASN A 360 -12.23 -31.05 -11.84
C ASN A 360 -11.19 -30.18 -11.12
N VAL A 361 -11.61 -29.51 -10.04
CA VAL A 361 -10.74 -28.74 -9.15
C VAL A 361 -10.91 -29.33 -7.73
N PRO A 362 -10.28 -30.49 -7.43
CA PRO A 362 -10.61 -31.28 -6.24
C PRO A 362 -10.44 -30.51 -4.93
N TRP A 363 -9.46 -29.60 -4.87
CA TRP A 363 -9.23 -28.78 -3.68
C TRP A 363 -10.46 -27.94 -3.29
N VAL A 364 -11.28 -27.48 -4.25
CA VAL A 364 -12.50 -26.71 -3.93
C VAL A 364 -13.51 -27.58 -3.18
N ASP A 365 -13.62 -28.86 -3.55
CA ASP A 365 -14.49 -29.82 -2.89
C ASP A 365 -13.91 -30.28 -1.55
N GLU A 366 -12.62 -30.61 -1.49
CA GLU A 366 -11.90 -30.94 -0.25
C GLU A 366 -11.99 -29.81 0.78
N MET A 367 -11.85 -28.56 0.34
CA MET A 367 -11.96 -27.37 1.19
C MET A 367 -13.41 -27.12 1.63
N THR A 368 -14.38 -27.24 0.71
CA THR A 368 -15.81 -27.14 1.03
C THR A 368 -16.21 -28.19 2.08
N ASN A 369 -15.80 -29.45 1.87
CA ASN A 369 -16.03 -30.55 2.80
C ASN A 369 -15.33 -30.29 4.14
N SER A 370 -14.09 -29.81 4.14
CA SER A 370 -13.35 -29.46 5.36
C SER A 370 -14.04 -28.35 6.15
N ILE A 371 -14.60 -27.34 5.48
CA ILE A 371 -15.38 -26.26 6.12
C ILE A 371 -16.67 -26.83 6.73
N VAL A 372 -17.40 -27.67 6.00
CA VAL A 372 -18.62 -28.34 6.52
C VAL A 372 -18.30 -29.21 7.74
N SER A 373 -17.24 -30.02 7.69
CA SER A 373 -16.78 -30.83 8.83
C SER A 373 -16.33 -29.95 10.01
N TYR A 374 -15.64 -28.83 9.75
CA TYR A 374 -15.23 -27.90 10.79
C TYR A 374 -16.43 -27.25 11.50
N LEU A 375 -17.40 -26.72 10.74
CA LEU A 375 -18.62 -26.12 11.28
C LEU A 375 -19.41 -27.13 12.13
N ALA A 376 -19.58 -28.36 11.63
CA ALA A 376 -20.20 -29.45 12.38
C ALA A 376 -19.43 -29.79 13.67
N SER A 377 -18.09 -29.84 13.62
CA SER A 377 -17.25 -30.12 14.81
C SER A 377 -17.34 -29.03 15.90
N ARG A 378 -17.82 -27.83 15.53
CA ARG A 378 -18.05 -26.70 16.43
C ARG A 378 -19.51 -26.52 16.83
N GLY A 379 -20.43 -27.38 16.35
CA GLY A 379 -21.86 -27.26 16.60
C GLY A 379 -22.54 -26.08 15.86
N ILE A 380 -21.91 -25.57 14.79
CA ILE A 380 -22.38 -24.39 14.04
C ILE A 380 -23.29 -24.86 12.91
N ASN A 381 -24.60 -24.94 13.18
CA ASN A 381 -25.55 -25.66 12.33
C ASN A 381 -26.35 -24.78 11.34
N GLY A 382 -26.41 -23.46 11.50
CA GLY A 382 -27.16 -22.56 10.62
C GLY A 382 -26.37 -22.02 9.41
N TRP A 383 -25.15 -22.49 9.20
CA TRP A 383 -24.29 -22.04 8.10
C TRP A 383 -24.39 -22.95 6.88
N GLN A 384 -24.66 -22.37 5.71
CA GLN A 384 -24.61 -23.08 4.43
C GLN A 384 -23.26 -22.87 3.74
N THR A 385 -22.72 -23.91 3.11
CA THR A 385 -21.43 -23.85 2.39
C THR A 385 -21.65 -24.23 0.93
N HIS A 386 -21.17 -23.40 0.00
CA HIS A 386 -21.36 -23.56 -1.44
C HIS A 386 -20.01 -23.60 -2.18
N ALA A 387 -19.83 -24.61 -3.03
CA ALA A 387 -18.68 -24.77 -3.91
C ALA A 387 -18.99 -24.23 -5.32
N HIS A 388 -18.24 -23.22 -5.78
CA HIS A 388 -18.39 -22.63 -7.10
C HIS A 388 -17.09 -22.78 -7.91
N ARG A 389 -17.19 -23.43 -9.07
CA ARG A 389 -16.08 -23.62 -10.02
C ARG A 389 -16.39 -22.80 -11.27
N TRP A 390 -15.50 -21.89 -11.65
CA TRP A 390 -15.60 -21.18 -12.93
C TRP A 390 -14.29 -21.24 -13.71
N ILE A 391 -14.35 -21.01 -15.02
CA ILE A 391 -13.18 -20.90 -15.90
C ILE A 391 -13.42 -19.74 -16.84
N GLU A 392 -12.66 -18.66 -16.67
CA GLU A 392 -12.66 -17.54 -17.60
C GLU A 392 -11.57 -17.71 -18.66
N LYS A 393 -11.98 -17.62 -19.92
CA LYS A 393 -11.08 -17.49 -21.06
C LYS A 393 -10.83 -15.99 -21.26
N ALA A 394 -9.91 -15.43 -20.49
CA ALA A 394 -9.67 -13.98 -20.47
C ALA A 394 -9.25 -13.45 -21.85
N TRP A 395 -10.12 -12.65 -22.46
CA TRP A 395 -9.81 -11.76 -23.57
C TRP A 395 -10.19 -10.34 -23.16
N THR A 396 -9.36 -9.37 -23.54
CA THR A 396 -9.45 -7.93 -23.20
C THR A 396 -9.03 -7.54 -21.77
N THR A 397 -8.70 -6.26 -21.60
CA THR A 397 -8.09 -5.63 -20.42
C THR A 397 -8.96 -4.51 -19.84
N ASP A 398 -10.26 -4.50 -20.16
CA ASP A 398 -11.20 -3.42 -19.83
C ASP A 398 -12.32 -3.95 -18.93
N VAL A 399 -12.34 -3.52 -17.67
CA VAL A 399 -13.20 -4.09 -16.61
C VAL A 399 -14.67 -3.66 -16.74
N GLU A 400 -14.96 -2.50 -17.33
CA GLU A 400 -16.36 -2.10 -17.57
C GLU A 400 -16.94 -2.80 -18.80
N LEU A 401 -16.13 -2.96 -19.86
CA LEU A 401 -16.52 -3.76 -21.03
C LEU A 401 -16.71 -5.25 -20.66
N PHE A 402 -15.87 -5.76 -19.74
CA PHE A 402 -15.84 -7.15 -19.28
C PHE A 402 -17.16 -7.62 -18.66
N LEU A 403 -17.81 -6.82 -17.82
CA LEU A 403 -19.09 -7.19 -17.20
C LEU A 403 -20.24 -7.24 -18.21
N GLY A 404 -20.34 -6.27 -19.12
CA GLY A 404 -21.41 -6.23 -20.13
C GLY A 404 -21.26 -7.29 -21.22
N THR A 405 -20.05 -7.47 -21.74
CA THR A 405 -19.82 -8.34 -22.91
C THR A 405 -19.67 -9.83 -22.57
N THR A 406 -19.09 -10.16 -21.41
CA THR A 406 -18.88 -11.57 -21.02
C THR A 406 -20.20 -12.26 -20.65
N LEU A 407 -21.13 -11.55 -19.99
CA LEU A 407 -22.43 -12.08 -19.60
C LEU A 407 -23.32 -12.30 -20.84
N ASN A 408 -23.49 -11.28 -21.67
CA ASN A 408 -24.29 -11.39 -22.91
C ASN A 408 -23.79 -12.52 -23.81
N ARG A 409 -22.46 -12.66 -23.96
CA ARG A 409 -21.86 -13.69 -24.81
C ARG A 409 -21.93 -15.10 -24.20
N ALA A 410 -21.89 -15.22 -22.87
CA ALA A 410 -22.14 -16.50 -22.22
C ALA A 410 -23.60 -16.96 -22.36
N GLU A 411 -24.55 -16.01 -22.40
CA GLU A 411 -25.96 -16.26 -22.72
C GLU A 411 -26.15 -16.68 -24.19
N GLU A 412 -25.51 -15.98 -25.14
CA GLU A 412 -25.45 -16.36 -26.57
C GLU A 412 -24.80 -17.75 -26.81
N GLU A 413 -23.74 -18.08 -26.07
CA GLU A 413 -23.03 -19.37 -26.16
C GLU A 413 -23.69 -20.50 -25.35
N GLY A 414 -24.84 -20.25 -24.69
CA GLY A 414 -25.55 -21.24 -23.86
C GLY A 414 -24.73 -21.78 -22.68
N ARG A 415 -23.75 -20.99 -22.19
CA ARG A 415 -22.82 -21.39 -21.14
C ARG A 415 -23.50 -21.29 -19.77
N ASN A 416 -23.27 -22.31 -18.94
CA ASN A 416 -23.79 -22.37 -17.58
C ASN A 416 -23.01 -21.40 -16.68
N LEU A 417 -23.42 -20.12 -16.69
CA LEU A 417 -22.99 -19.13 -15.71
C LEU A 417 -23.37 -19.63 -14.31
N GLY A 418 -22.48 -19.46 -13.33
CA GLY A 418 -22.66 -20.01 -11.99
C GLY A 418 -23.97 -19.53 -11.33
N ARG A 419 -24.61 -20.41 -10.53
CA ARG A 419 -25.84 -20.06 -9.80
C ARG A 419 -25.65 -18.77 -8.99
N CYS A 420 -26.52 -17.79 -9.21
CA CYS A 420 -26.57 -16.58 -8.39
C CYS A 420 -26.96 -16.94 -6.94
N ILE A 421 -26.27 -16.33 -5.97
CA ILE A 421 -26.58 -16.45 -4.54
C ILE A 421 -27.06 -15.08 -4.06
N VAL A 422 -28.23 -15.02 -3.42
CA VAL A 422 -28.75 -13.78 -2.84
C VAL A 422 -28.14 -13.57 -1.45
N ALA A 423 -27.05 -12.81 -1.37
CA ALA A 423 -26.34 -12.52 -0.11
C ALA A 423 -27.21 -11.81 0.94
N SER A 424 -28.15 -10.96 0.51
CA SER A 424 -29.00 -10.12 1.39
C SER A 424 -29.95 -10.86 2.35
N GLY A 425 -30.10 -12.19 2.23
CA GLY A 425 -30.86 -13.00 3.19
C GLY A 425 -30.08 -13.32 4.48
N TRP A 426 -28.75 -13.27 4.43
CA TRP A 426 -27.86 -13.82 5.45
C TRP A 426 -27.31 -12.73 6.39
N LYS A 427 -27.13 -13.04 7.68
CA LYS A 427 -26.47 -12.11 8.62
C LYS A 427 -24.95 -12.07 8.45
N HIS A 428 -24.36 -13.17 7.99
CA HIS A 428 -22.92 -13.31 7.79
C HIS A 428 -22.62 -13.97 6.44
N VAL A 429 -21.66 -13.42 5.69
CA VAL A 429 -21.25 -13.92 4.37
C VAL A 429 -19.73 -14.00 4.35
N HIS A 430 -19.18 -15.18 4.06
CA HIS A 430 -17.75 -15.41 3.98
C HIS A 430 -17.39 -15.93 2.58
N LEU A 431 -16.52 -15.19 1.88
CA LEU A 431 -16.03 -15.56 0.55
C LEU A 431 -14.60 -16.07 0.68
N ILE A 432 -14.30 -17.22 0.07
CA ILE A 432 -12.96 -17.80 0.07
C ILE A 432 -12.60 -18.13 -1.38
N GLY A 433 -11.73 -17.32 -1.98
CA GLY A 433 -11.40 -17.42 -3.40
C GLY A 433 -9.90 -17.48 -3.64
N HIS A 434 -9.49 -18.28 -4.64
CA HIS A 434 -8.13 -18.23 -5.19
C HIS A 434 -8.11 -17.42 -6.49
N SER A 435 -7.31 -16.34 -6.50
CA SER A 435 -7.06 -15.37 -7.59
C SER A 435 -8.30 -14.73 -8.26
N ALA A 436 -8.44 -13.40 -8.09
CA ALA A 436 -9.43 -12.50 -8.73
C ALA A 436 -10.94 -12.81 -8.53
N GLY A 437 -11.30 -14.00 -8.04
CA GLY A 437 -12.68 -14.49 -7.94
C GLY A 437 -13.61 -13.81 -6.92
N ALA A 438 -13.10 -12.85 -6.15
CA ALA A 438 -13.92 -12.04 -5.24
C ALA A 438 -14.69 -10.91 -5.98
N THR A 439 -14.33 -10.59 -7.23
CA THR A 439 -14.79 -9.38 -7.93
C THR A 439 -16.20 -9.50 -8.54
N LEU A 440 -16.79 -10.71 -8.59
CA LEU A 440 -18.03 -10.98 -9.33
C LEU A 440 -19.23 -11.42 -8.46
N ILE A 441 -19.16 -11.25 -7.13
CA ILE A 441 -20.27 -11.55 -6.22
C ILE A 441 -20.79 -10.24 -5.65
N GLN A 442 -22.01 -9.84 -6.04
CA GLN A 442 -22.78 -8.70 -5.50
C GLN A 442 -23.66 -9.14 -4.32
#